data_AF-A0A951NGW8-F1
#
_entry.id   AF-A0A951NGW8-F1
#
_cell.length_a   1.000
_cell.length_b   1.000
_cell.length_c   1.000
_cell.angle_alpha   90.00
_cell.angle_beta   90.00
_cell.angle_gamma   90.00
#
_symmetry.space_group_name_H-M   'P 1'
#
loop_
_entity.id
_entity.type
_entity.pdbx_description
1 polymer ?
#
loop_
_entity_poly.entity_id
_entity_poly.type
_entity_poly.pdbx_seq_one_letter_code
_entity_poly.pdbx_strand_id
1 'polypeptide(L)'
;MSRAAPRTALIERATKESEVRVDLDLDGTGQASSDTGVPFFDHMVAQLGKHGGFDLAVRTRGDLEVDAHHTVEDTSLALGAALSQALGDRAGIRRFGDAMVPLDECLVSAAVDLSGRPYLVHTEPQLVELIGSYDTTLTRHIWESFVATADIAL
;
A
#
# COMPACT_ATOMS: atom_id res chain seq x y z
N MET A 1 -32.48 -5.93 6.73
CA MET A 1 -31.02 -5.99 6.92
C MET A 1 -30.47 -4.65 6.51
N SER A 2 -29.86 -3.89 7.44
CA SER A 2 -29.23 -2.61 7.12
C SER A 2 -28.08 -2.88 6.15
N ARG A 3 -28.03 -2.18 5.01
CA ARG A 3 -26.91 -2.27 4.08
C ARG A 3 -25.69 -1.67 4.81
N ALA A 4 -24.63 -2.46 4.96
CA ALA A 4 -23.38 -1.96 5.53
C ALA A 4 -22.91 -0.72 4.75
N ALA A 5 -22.34 0.27 5.44
CA ALA A 5 -21.76 1.43 4.78
C ALA A 5 -20.66 0.96 3.80
N PRO A 6 -20.47 1.65 2.66
CA PRO A 6 -19.44 1.30 1.70
C PRO A 6 -18.05 1.37 2.34
N ARG A 7 -17.18 0.40 2.05
CA ARG A 7 -15.81 0.32 2.58
C ARG A 7 -14.84 1.09 1.71
N THR A 8 -15.02 2.42 1.70
CA THR A 8 -14.25 3.34 0.87
C THR A 8 -13.50 4.38 1.69
N ALA A 9 -12.43 4.93 1.13
CA ALA A 9 -11.67 6.03 1.71
C ALA A 9 -11.08 6.95 0.64
N LEU A 10 -11.10 8.25 0.92
CA LEU A 10 -10.34 9.26 0.18
C LEU A 10 -9.39 9.93 1.17
N ILE A 11 -8.09 9.77 0.93
CA ILE A 11 -7.04 10.40 1.72
C ILE A 11 -6.36 11.45 0.86
N GLU A 12 -6.25 12.66 1.38
CA GLU A 12 -5.47 13.76 0.81
C GLU A 12 -4.48 14.23 1.88
N ARG A 13 -3.19 14.19 1.56
CA ARG A 13 -2.09 14.54 2.45
C ARG A 13 -1.13 15.47 1.72
N ALA A 14 -0.74 16.56 2.37
CA ALA A 14 0.24 17.50 1.82
C ALA A 14 1.29 17.84 2.88
N THR A 15 2.55 17.76 2.49
CA THR A 15 3.72 18.16 3.29
C THR A 15 4.52 19.19 2.48
N LYS A 16 5.77 19.46 2.90
CA LYS A 16 6.67 20.30 2.07
C LYS A 16 7.30 19.47 0.95
N GLU A 17 7.40 18.17 1.16
CA GLU A 17 8.08 17.19 0.32
C GLU A 17 7.13 16.59 -0.71
N SER A 18 5.85 16.38 -0.38
CA SER A 18 4.89 15.76 -1.30
C SER A 18 3.42 16.20 -1.14
N GLU A 19 2.65 16.03 -2.21
CA GLU A 19 1.19 16.08 -2.25
C GLU A 19 0.66 14.71 -2.71
N VAL A 20 -0.10 14.03 -1.85
CA VAL A 20 -0.59 12.66 -2.06
C VAL A 20 -2.12 12.64 -2.02
N ARG A 21 -2.71 11.92 -2.98
CA ARG A 21 -4.13 11.56 -3.00
C ARG A 21 -4.30 10.07 -3.23
N VAL A 22 -5.09 9.42 -2.38
CA VAL A 22 -5.44 8.00 -2.48
C VAL A 22 -6.96 7.86 -2.41
N ASP A 23 -7.56 7.26 -3.43
CA ASP A 23 -8.98 6.86 -3.48
C ASP A 23 -9.03 5.32 -3.49
N LEU A 24 -9.71 4.74 -2.51
CA LEU A 24 -9.75 3.29 -2.28
C LEU A 24 -11.18 2.80 -2.05
N ASP A 25 -11.54 1.73 -2.75
CA ASP A 25 -12.71 0.89 -2.47
C ASP A 25 -12.25 -0.57 -2.24
N LEU A 26 -12.47 -1.08 -1.02
CA LEU A 26 -12.11 -2.44 -0.64
C LEU A 26 -13.04 -3.51 -1.25
N ASP A 27 -14.22 -3.11 -1.71
CA ASP A 27 -15.24 -3.98 -2.33
C ASP A 27 -15.30 -3.75 -3.86
N GLY A 28 -14.15 -3.39 -4.46
CA GLY A 28 -14.01 -3.06 -5.87
C GLY A 28 -13.93 -4.26 -6.82
N THR A 29 -13.36 -3.98 -8.00
CA THR A 29 -13.25 -4.91 -9.13
C THR A 29 -11.80 -5.16 -9.56
N GLY A 30 -10.83 -4.56 -8.85
CA GLY A 30 -9.41 -4.60 -9.22
C GLY A 30 -9.02 -3.54 -10.24
N GLN A 31 -9.78 -2.45 -10.39
CA GLN A 31 -9.38 -1.30 -11.22
C GLN A 31 -8.37 -0.46 -10.44
N ALA A 32 -7.09 -0.58 -10.79
CA ALA A 32 -6.02 0.08 -10.08
C ALA A 32 -5.18 0.99 -11.00
N SER A 33 -4.85 2.19 -10.51
CA SER A 33 -3.96 3.14 -11.18
C SER A 33 -3.09 3.86 -10.14
N SER A 34 -1.85 4.14 -10.51
CA SER A 34 -0.89 4.89 -9.69
C SER A 34 -0.07 5.80 -10.59
N ASP A 35 0.12 7.02 -10.13
CA ASP A 35 0.97 8.04 -10.76
C ASP A 35 1.73 8.78 -9.65
N THR A 36 2.91 8.27 -9.31
CA THR A 36 3.79 8.80 -8.25
C THR A 36 5.03 9.46 -8.85
N GLY A 37 5.27 9.27 -10.14
CA GLY A 37 6.54 9.63 -10.80
C GLY A 37 7.66 8.60 -10.59
N VAL A 38 7.42 7.50 -9.88
CA VAL A 38 8.34 6.37 -9.71
C VAL A 38 7.75 5.13 -10.42
N PRO A 39 8.06 4.88 -11.71
CA PRO A 39 7.28 3.95 -12.54
C PRO A 39 7.19 2.51 -12.04
N PHE A 40 8.26 1.99 -11.40
CA PHE A 40 8.23 0.64 -10.85
C PHE A 40 7.37 0.56 -9.58
N PHE A 41 7.38 1.60 -8.74
CA PHE A 41 6.50 1.68 -7.58
C PHE A 41 5.03 1.82 -8.03
N ASP A 42 4.76 2.60 -9.07
CA ASP A 42 3.43 2.68 -9.69
C ASP A 42 2.94 1.31 -10.17
N HIS A 43 3.83 0.52 -10.77
CA HIS A 43 3.53 -0.85 -11.15
C HIS A 43 3.15 -1.71 -9.94
N MET A 44 3.93 -1.65 -8.85
CA MET A 44 3.67 -2.41 -7.62
C MET A 44 2.34 -2.01 -6.95
N VAL A 45 2.03 -0.72 -6.86
CA VAL A 45 0.76 -0.23 -6.30
C VAL A 45 -0.43 -0.68 -7.16
N ALA A 46 -0.30 -0.63 -8.49
CA ALA A 46 -1.33 -1.13 -9.39
C ALA A 46 -1.56 -2.65 -9.22
N GLN A 47 -0.50 -3.44 -9.01
CA GLN A 47 -0.61 -4.87 -8.73
C GLN A 47 -1.32 -5.13 -7.39
N LEU A 48 -1.04 -4.33 -6.36
CA LEU A 48 -1.71 -4.43 -5.06
C LEU A 48 -3.23 -4.25 -5.20
N GLY A 49 -3.68 -3.21 -5.90
CA GLY A 49 -5.10 -3.00 -6.16
C GLY A 49 -5.71 -4.13 -7.01
N LYS A 50 -5.02 -4.53 -8.09
CA LYS A 50 -5.49 -5.57 -9.01
C LYS A 50 -5.72 -6.92 -8.32
N HIS A 51 -4.76 -7.37 -7.52
CA HIS A 51 -4.78 -8.69 -6.88
C HIS A 51 -5.47 -8.69 -5.52
N GLY A 52 -5.58 -7.53 -4.86
CA GLY A 52 -6.43 -7.34 -3.68
C GLY A 52 -7.93 -7.30 -4.02
N GLY A 53 -8.28 -7.09 -5.30
CA GLY A 53 -9.66 -6.86 -5.72
C GLY A 53 -10.15 -5.46 -5.38
N PHE A 54 -9.25 -4.51 -5.16
CA PHE A 54 -9.57 -3.14 -4.79
C PHE A 54 -9.73 -2.28 -6.04
N ASP A 55 -10.66 -1.33 -6.00
CA ASP A 55 -10.56 -0.19 -6.90
C ASP A 55 -9.68 0.87 -6.21
N LEU A 56 -8.57 1.24 -6.84
CA LEU A 56 -7.51 2.03 -6.25
C LEU A 56 -7.00 3.09 -7.24
N ALA A 57 -7.03 4.35 -6.84
CA ALA A 57 -6.39 5.43 -7.59
C ALA A 57 -5.42 6.20 -6.68
N VAL A 58 -4.14 6.19 -7.05
CA VAL A 58 -3.08 6.90 -6.34
C VAL A 58 -2.52 7.99 -7.25
N ARG A 59 -2.37 9.19 -6.69
CA ARG A 59 -1.61 10.29 -7.31
C ARG A 59 -0.67 10.87 -6.29
N THR A 60 0.59 11.07 -6.65
CA THR A 60 1.57 11.72 -5.80
C THR A 60 2.45 12.64 -6.63
N ARG A 61 2.61 13.87 -6.14
CA ARG A 61 3.61 14.81 -6.63
C ARG A 61 4.60 15.05 -5.50
N GLY A 62 5.78 14.47 -5.61
CA GLY A 62 6.86 14.65 -4.63
C GLY A 62 8.12 15.31 -5.22
N ASP A 63 9.11 15.49 -4.36
CA ASP A 63 10.41 16.11 -4.59
C ASP A 63 11.45 15.15 -5.21
N LEU A 64 11.10 14.52 -6.33
CA LEU A 64 11.93 13.52 -7.01
C LEU A 64 13.31 14.02 -7.47
N GLU A 65 13.53 15.33 -7.48
CA GLU A 65 14.86 15.93 -7.69
C GLU A 65 15.84 15.69 -6.52
N VAL A 66 15.33 15.38 -5.32
CA VAL A 66 16.12 14.98 -4.16
C VAL A 66 16.41 13.48 -4.28
N ASP A 67 15.39 12.65 -4.11
CA ASP A 67 15.35 11.22 -4.40
C ASP A 67 13.89 10.71 -4.36
N ALA A 68 13.68 9.39 -4.44
CA ALA A 68 12.35 8.79 -4.39
C ALA A 68 11.80 8.56 -2.96
N HIS A 69 12.59 8.80 -1.91
CA HIS A 69 12.29 8.36 -0.54
C HIS A 69 11.00 8.98 -0.03
N HIS A 70 10.90 10.31 0.00
CA HIS A 70 9.72 11.00 0.55
C HIS A 70 8.46 10.66 -0.26
N THR A 71 8.58 10.59 -1.59
CA THR A 71 7.46 10.21 -2.46
C THR A 71 6.94 8.82 -2.09
N VAL A 72 7.82 7.83 -2.01
CA VAL A 72 7.44 6.44 -1.71
C VAL A 72 6.91 6.30 -0.28
N GLU A 73 7.57 6.93 0.71
CA GLU A 73 7.15 6.91 2.12
C GLU A 73 5.75 7.52 2.29
N ASP A 74 5.55 8.73 1.75
CA ASP A 74 4.32 9.49 1.93
C ASP A 74 3.14 8.86 1.20
N THR A 75 3.36 8.30 0.01
CA THR A 75 2.34 7.47 -0.68
C THR A 75 1.98 6.25 0.17
N SER A 76 2.96 5.58 0.77
CA SER A 76 2.73 4.38 1.59
C SER A 76 1.97 4.69 2.88
N LEU A 77 2.27 5.81 3.55
CA LEU A 77 1.52 6.34 4.68
C LEU A 77 0.06 6.64 4.30
N ALA A 78 -0.17 7.25 3.14
CA ALA A 78 -1.53 7.55 2.68
C ALA A 78 -2.32 6.28 2.31
N LEU A 79 -1.66 5.29 1.70
CA LEU A 79 -2.26 3.98 1.40
C LEU A 79 -2.67 3.25 2.68
N GLY A 80 -1.80 3.23 3.70
CA GLY A 80 -2.13 2.61 4.99
C GLY A 80 -3.30 3.32 5.67
N ALA A 81 -3.29 4.65 5.72
CA ALA A 81 -4.40 5.44 6.25
C ALA A 81 -5.72 5.17 5.50
N ALA A 82 -5.68 5.06 4.17
CA ALA A 82 -6.84 4.75 3.35
C ALA A 82 -7.41 3.36 3.70
N LEU A 83 -6.54 2.35 3.86
CA LEU A 83 -6.95 1.02 4.30
C LEU A 83 -7.61 1.06 5.68
N SER A 84 -6.99 1.72 6.66
CA SER A 84 -7.52 1.81 8.03
C SER A 84 -8.90 2.46 8.05
N GLN A 85 -9.06 3.57 7.33
CA GLN A 85 -10.33 4.28 7.21
C GLN A 85 -11.40 3.43 6.52
N ALA A 86 -11.07 2.77 5.40
CA ALA A 86 -12.01 1.94 4.65
C ALA A 86 -12.44 0.67 5.41
N LEU A 87 -11.58 0.16 6.31
CA LEU A 87 -11.90 -0.96 7.19
C LEU A 87 -12.88 -0.60 8.32
N GLY A 88 -13.04 0.69 8.64
CA GLY A 88 -14.00 1.17 9.63
C GLY A 88 -13.78 0.57 11.03
N ASP A 89 -14.86 0.02 11.62
CA ASP A 89 -14.82 -0.61 12.95
C ASP A 89 -14.21 -2.04 12.96
N ARG A 90 -13.88 -2.57 11.77
CA ARG A 90 -13.30 -3.91 11.58
C ARG A 90 -14.19 -5.04 12.10
N ALA A 91 -15.49 -4.81 12.28
CA ALA A 91 -16.43 -5.81 12.74
C ALA A 91 -16.91 -6.71 11.58
N GLY A 92 -17.07 -8.01 11.85
CA GLY A 92 -17.66 -8.96 10.89
C GLY A 92 -16.78 -9.32 9.69
N ILE A 93 -15.51 -8.90 9.67
CA ILE A 93 -14.56 -9.24 8.60
C ILE A 93 -13.76 -10.51 8.92
N ARG A 94 -13.19 -11.12 7.88
CA ARG A 94 -12.13 -12.12 8.05
C ARG A 94 -10.85 -11.41 8.48
N ARG A 95 -10.62 -11.37 9.80
CA ARG A 95 -9.50 -10.65 10.43
C ARG A 95 -8.11 -11.13 10.00
N PHE A 96 -7.95 -12.44 9.81
CA PHE A 96 -6.67 -13.06 9.45
C PHE A 96 -6.70 -13.56 8.00
N GLY A 97 -5.63 -13.27 7.26
CA GLY A 97 -5.43 -13.75 5.90
C GLY A 97 -3.96 -14.04 5.62
N ASP A 98 -3.70 -14.94 4.70
CA ASP A 98 -2.37 -15.25 4.21
C ASP A 98 -2.44 -15.61 2.72
N ALA A 99 -1.33 -15.41 2.02
CA ALA A 99 -1.18 -15.80 0.63
C ALA A 99 0.27 -16.15 0.32
N MET A 100 0.45 -17.13 -0.58
CA MET A 100 1.72 -17.40 -1.24
C MET A 100 1.58 -17.10 -2.73
N VAL A 101 2.50 -16.31 -3.28
CA VAL A 101 2.46 -15.83 -4.65
C VAL A 101 3.79 -16.15 -5.35
N PRO A 102 3.80 -17.04 -6.36
CA PRO A 102 4.98 -17.29 -7.17
C PRO A 102 5.09 -16.33 -8.35
N LEU A 103 6.31 -16.00 -8.75
CA LEU A 103 6.64 -15.35 -10.02
C LEU A 103 7.98 -15.92 -10.51
N ASP A 104 7.93 -16.75 -11.54
CA ASP A 104 9.07 -17.53 -12.05
C ASP A 104 9.79 -18.29 -10.91
N GLU A 105 11.08 -18.03 -10.67
CA GLU A 105 11.86 -18.66 -9.60
C GLU A 105 11.56 -18.10 -8.19
N CYS A 106 10.88 -16.96 -8.11
CA CYS A 106 10.60 -16.28 -6.85
C CYS A 106 9.31 -16.81 -6.21
N LEU A 107 9.31 -16.97 -4.89
CA LEU A 107 8.14 -17.27 -4.07
C LEU A 107 8.08 -16.32 -2.88
N VAL A 108 6.96 -15.61 -2.73
CA VAL A 108 6.72 -14.71 -1.60
C VAL A 108 5.53 -15.20 -0.79
N SER A 109 5.60 -15.06 0.54
CA SER A 109 4.49 -15.30 1.45
C SER A 109 4.21 -14.04 2.27
N ALA A 110 2.94 -13.69 2.43
CA ALA A 110 2.50 -12.61 3.32
C ALA A 110 1.36 -13.12 4.22
N ALA A 111 1.33 -12.66 5.48
CA ALA A 111 0.26 -12.94 6.42
C ALA A 111 -0.17 -11.64 7.09
N VAL A 112 -1.48 -11.44 7.27
CA VAL A 112 -2.04 -10.21 7.84
C VAL A 112 -2.95 -10.51 9.02
N ASP A 113 -2.82 -9.70 10.07
CA ASP A 113 -3.80 -9.56 11.15
C ASP A 113 -4.31 -8.12 11.15
N LEU A 114 -5.59 -7.93 10.79
CA LEU A 114 -6.29 -6.64 10.83
C LEU A 114 -6.61 -6.19 12.28
N SER A 115 -5.55 -6.03 13.06
CA SER A 115 -5.55 -6.18 14.52
C SER A 115 -5.81 -4.91 15.32
N GLY A 116 -5.67 -3.75 14.67
CA GLY A 116 -5.62 -2.44 15.33
C GLY A 116 -4.28 -2.14 16.01
N ARG A 117 -3.23 -2.96 15.75
CA ARG A 117 -1.88 -2.78 16.30
C ARG A 117 -0.88 -2.84 15.16
N PRO A 118 -0.14 -1.75 14.87
CA PRO A 118 0.87 -1.72 13.83
C PRO A 118 2.06 -2.60 14.23
N TYR A 119 2.42 -3.57 13.39
CA TYR A 119 3.63 -4.36 13.54
C TYR A 119 4.07 -4.97 12.20
N LEU A 120 5.35 -4.89 11.86
CA LEU A 120 5.89 -5.48 10.63
C LEU A 120 6.98 -6.52 10.94
N VAL A 121 6.87 -7.69 10.33
CA VAL A 121 7.99 -8.63 10.17
C VAL A 121 8.31 -8.78 8.68
N HIS A 122 9.44 -8.23 8.26
CA HIS A 122 9.86 -8.26 6.86
C HIS A 122 11.20 -8.97 6.71
N THR A 123 11.24 -9.99 5.86
CA THR A 123 12.48 -10.68 5.45
C THR A 123 12.52 -10.73 3.93
N GLU A 124 13.60 -10.22 3.35
CA GLU A 124 13.83 -10.22 1.91
C GLU A 124 15.25 -10.71 1.61
N PRO A 125 15.50 -11.31 0.43
CA PRO A 125 16.85 -11.64 0.00
C PRO A 125 17.65 -10.37 -0.28
N GLN A 126 18.94 -10.51 -0.51
CA GLN A 126 19.73 -9.40 -1.03
C GLN A 126 19.23 -9.05 -2.44
N LEU A 127 18.76 -7.82 -2.62
CA LEU A 127 18.31 -7.28 -3.89
C LEU A 127 19.43 -6.49 -4.57
N VAL A 128 19.30 -6.29 -5.88
CA VAL A 128 20.08 -5.29 -6.62
C VAL A 128 19.70 -3.90 -6.13
N GLU A 129 20.61 -2.94 -6.17
CA GLU A 129 20.37 -1.59 -5.63
C GLU A 129 19.19 -0.85 -6.31
N LEU A 130 19.05 -1.01 -7.63
CA LEU A 130 18.04 -0.30 -8.42
C LEU A 130 17.29 -1.22 -9.38
N ILE A 131 15.98 -0.98 -9.51
CA ILE A 131 15.15 -1.50 -10.60
C ILE A 131 14.61 -0.30 -11.38
N GLY A 132 15.23 0.02 -12.52
CA GLY A 132 14.94 1.28 -13.21
C GLY A 132 15.33 2.48 -12.34
N SER A 133 14.34 3.31 -11.97
CA SER A 133 14.52 4.44 -11.03
C SER A 133 14.09 4.13 -9.60
N TYR A 134 13.70 2.89 -9.32
CA TYR A 134 13.25 2.47 -7.99
C TYR A 134 14.42 1.94 -7.17
N ASP A 135 14.67 2.60 -6.04
CA ASP A 135 15.60 2.16 -5.01
C ASP A 135 15.01 0.99 -4.21
N THR A 136 15.60 -0.18 -4.36
CA THR A 136 15.09 -1.40 -3.72
C THR A 136 15.29 -1.39 -2.21
N THR A 137 16.16 -0.53 -1.67
CA THR A 137 16.31 -0.34 -0.22
C THR A 137 15.04 0.22 0.42
N LEU A 138 14.15 0.82 -0.38
CA LEU A 138 12.84 1.30 0.06
C LEU A 138 11.78 0.19 0.15
N THR A 139 12.06 -1.04 -0.32
CA THR A 139 11.06 -2.15 -0.35
C THR A 139 10.51 -2.43 1.04
N ARG A 140 11.40 -2.64 2.02
CA ARG A 140 11.00 -2.79 3.42
C ARG A 140 10.29 -1.53 3.95
N HIS A 141 10.78 -0.36 3.57
CA HIS A 141 10.29 0.91 4.09
C HIS A 141 8.84 1.21 3.68
N ILE A 142 8.44 0.82 2.46
CA ILE A 142 7.03 0.86 2.00
C ILE A 142 6.11 0.18 3.02
N TRP A 143 6.48 -1.04 3.44
CA TRP A 143 5.66 -1.82 4.36
C TRP A 143 5.70 -1.28 5.79
N GLU A 144 6.84 -0.74 6.24
CA GLU A 144 6.95 -0.09 7.54
C GLU A 144 5.98 1.10 7.63
N SER A 145 5.99 1.97 6.61
CA SER A 145 5.15 3.16 6.52
C SER A 145 3.67 2.82 6.32
N PHE A 146 3.38 1.83 5.47
CA PHE A 146 2.01 1.33 5.28
C PHE A 146 1.43 0.79 6.59
N VAL A 147 2.16 -0.09 7.29
CA VAL A 147 1.71 -0.70 8.54
C VAL A 147 1.51 0.35 9.64
N ALA A 148 2.38 1.36 9.71
CA ALA A 148 2.31 2.43 10.71
C ALA A 148 0.99 3.22 10.68
N THR A 149 0.29 3.25 9.54
CA THR A 149 -0.95 4.00 9.34
C THR A 149 -2.17 3.12 9.03
N ALA A 150 -1.94 1.86 8.62
CA ALA A 150 -2.99 0.85 8.47
C ALA A 150 -3.48 0.29 9.81
N ASP A 151 -2.65 0.36 10.86
CA ASP A 151 -2.87 -0.26 12.17
C ASP A 151 -3.12 -1.78 12.07
N ILE A 152 -2.26 -2.48 11.34
CA ILE A 152 -2.33 -3.94 11.14
C ILE A 152 -1.01 -4.61 11.51
N ALA A 153 -1.02 -5.91 11.75
CA ALA A 153 0.20 -6.69 11.73
C ALA A 153 0.39 -7.31 10.34
N LEU A 154 1.60 -7.22 9.81
CA LEU A 154 2.03 -7.77 8.52
C LEU A 154 3.36 -8.53 8.69
#